data_AF-A0A8S4RAB8-F1
#
_entry.id   AF-A0A8S4RAB8-F1
#
_cell.length_a   1.000
_cell.length_b   1.000
_cell.length_c   1.000
_cell.angle_alpha   90.00
_cell.angle_beta   90.00
_cell.angle_gamma   90.00
#
_symmetry.space_group_name_H-M   'P 1'
#
loop_
_entity.id
_entity.type
_entity.pdbx_description
1 polymer ?
#
loop_
_entity_poly.entity_id
_entity_poly.type
_entity_poly.pdbx_seq_one_letter_code
_entity_poly.pdbx_strand_id
1 'polypeptide(L)'
;MFAITIRELSKYESETKKTKVNDATKLNLVKDLNFKTDNDALPFYKLPVKTLLHIYKTTKKDEENGYCKNRLYYIADRIKCPPSVLSQCIARRTFIYNLPFNWLESSLNVLLDMGVAGDRILRDLWVLKYHHKTIYERLQKVKNTGIDTLNPWMVRCSEDILNRSIQIFQETKSILGDNKSTKMYLANRLNISPEIIEDMYRKVPALKTTRAVKVKNFLDFLLEQGFSLEDITSKARILTASQNTVKQRLEKLRDLGLHTINLNVLCRSRKDFKKYCESIETITKEQS
;
A
#
# COMPACT_ATOMS: atom_id res chain seq x y z
N MET A 1 49.61 -30.23 18.03
CA MET A 1 50.04 -28.89 18.51
C MET A 1 50.06 -27.97 17.30
N PHE A 2 48.99 -27.22 17.06
CA PHE A 2 48.87 -26.36 15.87
C PHE A 2 49.69 -25.08 16.09
N ALA A 3 50.79 -24.93 15.34
CA ALA A 3 51.58 -23.72 15.33
C ALA A 3 50.83 -22.66 14.49
N ILE A 4 50.13 -21.74 15.15
CA ILE A 4 49.59 -20.55 14.50
C ILE A 4 50.77 -19.66 14.13
N THR A 5 50.91 -19.33 12.86
CA THR A 5 52.03 -18.52 12.36
C THR A 5 51.92 -17.08 12.90
N ILE A 6 53.03 -16.42 13.26
CA ILE A 6 53.04 -15.02 13.76
C ILE A 6 52.24 -14.05 12.85
N ARG A 7 52.22 -14.33 11.54
CA ARG A 7 51.48 -13.58 10.52
C ARG A 7 49.95 -13.73 10.61
N GLU A 8 49.47 -14.86 11.10
CA GLU A 8 48.04 -15.12 11.33
C GLU A 8 47.56 -14.49 12.64
N LEU A 9 48.41 -14.50 13.68
CA LEU A 9 48.17 -13.75 14.92
C LEU A 9 48.12 -12.25 14.68
N SER A 10 49.04 -11.68 13.89
CA SER A 10 49.02 -10.24 13.57
C SER A 10 47.79 -9.84 12.75
N LYS A 11 47.30 -10.72 11.87
CA LYS A 11 46.09 -10.49 11.07
C LYS A 11 44.86 -10.54 11.96
N TYR A 12 44.74 -11.54 12.85
CA TYR A 12 43.66 -11.66 13.82
C TYR A 12 43.63 -10.49 14.81
N GLU A 13 44.78 -10.05 15.32
CA GLU A 13 44.89 -8.86 16.17
C GLU A 13 44.55 -7.56 15.42
N SER A 14 44.91 -7.45 14.15
CA SER A 14 44.56 -6.29 13.32
C SER A 14 43.05 -6.24 13.04
N GLU A 15 42.41 -7.39 12.81
CA GLU A 15 40.97 -7.52 12.56
C GLU A 15 40.16 -7.29 13.84
N THR A 16 40.61 -7.82 14.99
CA THR A 16 39.97 -7.53 16.29
C THR A 16 40.18 -6.09 16.75
N LYS A 17 41.35 -5.47 16.52
CA LYS A 17 41.55 -4.03 16.77
C LYS A 17 40.70 -3.17 15.84
N LYS A 18 40.62 -3.49 14.55
CA LYS A 18 39.79 -2.74 13.58
C LYS A 18 38.30 -2.85 13.91
N THR A 19 37.84 -4.00 14.38
CA THR A 19 36.45 -4.21 14.83
C THR A 19 36.16 -3.44 16.13
N LYS A 20 37.03 -3.54 17.15
CA LYS A 20 36.89 -2.81 18.42
C LYS A 20 36.95 -1.28 18.26
N VAL A 21 37.84 -0.76 17.40
CA VAL A 21 37.93 0.68 17.12
C VAL A 21 36.70 1.18 16.37
N ASN A 22 36.16 0.38 15.45
CA ASN A 22 34.93 0.71 14.73
C ASN A 22 33.71 0.75 15.67
N ASP A 23 33.63 -0.18 16.62
CA ASP A 23 32.53 -0.25 17.61
C ASP A 23 32.59 0.88 18.65
N ALA A 24 33.78 1.24 19.14
CA ALA A 24 33.95 2.38 20.06
C ALA A 24 33.61 3.72 19.38
N THR A 25 34.05 3.90 18.13
CA THR A 25 33.72 5.09 17.33
C THR A 25 32.22 5.20 17.10
N LYS A 26 31.57 4.06 16.84
CA LYS A 26 30.11 3.98 16.64
C LYS A 26 29.32 4.36 17.89
N LEU A 27 29.74 3.85 19.05
CA LEU A 27 29.11 4.14 20.33
C LEU A 27 29.18 5.64 20.66
N ASN A 28 30.34 6.26 20.47
CA ASN A 28 30.53 7.69 20.72
C ASN A 28 29.62 8.53 19.79
N LEU A 29 29.61 8.22 18.49
CA LEU A 29 28.74 8.92 17.54
C LEU A 29 27.25 8.82 17.93
N VAL A 30 26.76 7.67 18.38
CA VAL A 30 25.36 7.50 18.77
C VAL A 30 25.05 8.25 20.07
N LYS A 31 25.96 8.26 21.06
CA LYS A 31 25.80 9.03 22.29
C LYS A 31 25.68 10.54 22.03
N ASP A 32 26.43 11.05 21.05
CA ASP A 32 26.45 12.47 20.74
C ASP A 32 25.28 12.94 19.86
N LEU A 33 24.35 12.04 19.49
CA LEU A 33 23.14 12.35 18.72
C LEU A 33 21.97 12.86 19.57
N ASN A 34 22.19 13.17 20.85
CA ASN A 34 21.16 13.74 21.73
C ASN A 34 19.88 12.87 21.84
N PHE A 35 19.99 11.53 21.84
CA PHE A 35 18.85 10.65 22.09
C PHE A 35 18.41 10.77 23.56
N LYS A 36 17.09 10.89 23.79
CA LYS A 36 16.46 10.94 25.12
C LYS A 36 16.37 9.58 25.79
N THR A 37 16.32 8.49 25.03
CA THR A 37 16.22 7.12 25.57
C THR A 37 17.06 6.15 24.75
N ASP A 38 17.51 5.07 25.38
CA ASP A 38 18.26 4.00 24.70
C ASP A 38 17.43 3.30 23.60
N ASN A 39 16.11 3.21 23.79
CA ASN A 39 15.19 2.65 22.81
C ASN A 39 15.15 3.47 21.50
N ASP A 40 15.28 4.80 21.61
CA ASP A 40 15.33 5.68 20.45
C ASP A 40 16.66 5.53 19.70
N ALA A 41 17.76 5.29 20.43
CA ALA A 41 19.09 5.09 19.88
C ALA A 41 19.30 3.70 19.25
N LEU A 42 18.60 2.67 19.75
CA LEU A 42 18.80 1.27 19.37
C LEU A 42 18.88 1.02 17.85
N PRO A 43 18.00 1.59 17.00
CA PRO A 43 18.05 1.36 15.55
C PRO A 43 19.31 1.92 14.88
N PHE A 44 19.90 2.98 15.44
CA PHE A 44 21.06 3.66 14.87
C PHE A 44 22.36 2.87 15.07
N TYR A 45 22.45 2.04 16.12
CA TYR A 45 23.57 1.12 16.30
C TYR A 45 23.70 0.07 15.19
N LYS A 46 22.73 -0.08 14.29
CA LYS A 46 22.85 -0.97 13.12
C LYS A 46 23.42 -0.28 11.89
N LEU A 47 23.58 1.04 11.89
CA LEU A 47 24.02 1.80 10.73
C LEU A 47 25.55 1.74 10.52
N PRO A 48 26.04 1.89 9.29
CA PRO A 48 27.47 2.04 9.04
C PRO A 48 28.02 3.32 9.70
N VAL A 49 29.28 3.30 10.15
CA VAL A 49 29.92 4.46 10.80
C VAL A 49 29.92 5.70 9.90
N LYS A 50 30.13 5.54 8.58
CA LYS A 50 30.03 6.67 7.64
C LYS A 50 28.65 7.34 7.65
N THR A 51 27.59 6.54 7.74
CA THR A 51 26.22 7.04 7.83
C THR A 51 25.98 7.75 9.15
N LEU A 52 26.45 7.19 10.27
CA LEU A 52 26.34 7.82 11.58
C LEU A 52 27.10 9.13 11.67
N LEU A 53 28.30 9.20 11.08
CA LEU A 53 29.06 10.44 11.00
C LEU A 53 28.33 11.53 10.22
N HIS A 54 27.66 11.16 9.12
CA HIS A 54 26.81 12.10 8.39
C HIS A 54 25.64 12.60 9.24
N ILE A 55 24.90 11.68 9.88
CA ILE A 55 23.77 12.00 10.76
C ILE A 55 24.23 12.92 11.92
N TYR A 56 25.39 12.63 12.51
CA TYR A 56 26.00 13.44 13.55
C TYR A 56 26.27 14.87 13.08
N LYS A 57 26.97 15.02 11.95
CA LYS A 57 27.27 16.35 11.37
C LYS A 57 26.00 17.13 11.05
N THR A 58 24.99 16.48 10.45
CA THR A 58 23.70 17.12 10.19
C THR A 58 23.01 17.55 11.48
N THR A 59 22.99 16.68 12.50
CA THR A 59 22.35 16.99 13.79
C THR A 59 23.02 18.17 14.49
N LYS A 60 24.35 18.22 14.50
CA LYS A 60 25.09 19.36 15.07
C LYS A 60 24.84 20.65 14.30
N LYS A 61 24.83 20.59 12.97
CA LYS A 61 24.48 21.75 12.14
C LYS A 61 23.05 22.24 12.41
N ASP A 62 22.08 21.35 12.57
CA ASP A 62 20.70 21.76 12.89
C ASP A 62 20.61 22.40 14.28
N GLU A 63 21.39 21.90 15.25
CA GLU A 63 21.49 22.45 16.60
C GLU A 63 22.14 23.84 16.60
N GLU A 64 23.26 24.01 15.90
CA GLU A 64 23.99 25.29 15.73
C GLU A 64 23.13 26.37 15.06
N ASN A 65 22.30 25.99 14.09
CA ASN A 65 21.38 26.91 13.42
C ASN A 65 20.08 27.16 14.21
N GLY A 66 19.94 26.58 15.41
CA GLY A 66 18.77 26.78 16.27
C GLY A 66 17.49 26.08 15.79
N TYR A 67 17.60 25.10 14.88
CA TYR A 67 16.44 24.43 14.29
C TYR A 67 15.86 23.34 15.21
N CYS A 68 16.68 22.37 15.60
CA CYS A 68 16.28 21.32 16.53
C CYS A 68 17.50 20.62 17.12
N LYS A 69 17.34 19.99 18.30
CA LYS A 69 18.40 19.18 18.92
C LYS A 69 18.61 17.83 18.25
N ASN A 70 17.54 17.28 17.66
CA ASN A 70 17.54 16.04 16.89
C ASN A 70 16.24 15.96 16.07
N ARG A 71 16.37 15.73 14.75
CA ARG A 71 15.24 15.62 13.82
C ARG A 71 14.23 14.53 14.19
N LEU A 72 14.66 13.47 14.87
CA LEU A 72 13.77 12.41 15.37
C LEU A 72 12.66 13.01 16.25
N TYR A 73 13.03 13.80 17.26
CA TYR A 73 12.06 14.39 18.18
C TYR A 73 11.24 15.49 17.54
N TYR A 74 11.86 16.29 16.66
CA TYR A 74 11.15 17.30 15.88
C TYR A 74 10.02 16.69 15.05
N ILE A 75 10.31 15.63 14.29
CA ILE A 75 9.30 14.97 13.45
C ILE A 75 8.29 14.22 14.32
N ALA A 76 8.74 13.48 15.34
CA ALA A 76 7.88 12.65 16.20
C ALA A 76 6.80 13.48 16.90
N ASP A 77 7.17 14.63 17.48
CA ASP A 77 6.22 15.53 18.12
C ASP A 77 5.16 16.01 17.13
N ARG A 78 5.58 16.40 15.93
CA ARG A 78 4.69 16.98 14.93
C ARG A 78 3.70 15.99 14.34
N ILE A 79 4.12 14.76 14.06
CA ILE A 79 3.23 13.71 13.56
C ILE A 79 2.53 12.95 14.71
N LYS A 80 2.73 13.40 15.96
CA LYS A 80 2.14 12.86 17.19
C LYS A 80 2.32 11.35 17.31
N CYS A 81 3.56 10.89 17.14
CA CYS A 81 3.92 9.48 17.27
C CYS A 81 5.04 9.28 18.31
N PRO A 82 5.13 8.09 18.96
CA PRO A 82 6.24 7.81 19.86
C PRO A 82 7.59 7.86 19.13
N PRO A 83 8.62 8.55 19.69
CA PRO A 83 9.95 8.60 19.09
C PRO A 83 10.55 7.22 18.82
N SER A 84 10.28 6.23 19.69
CA SER A 84 10.75 4.85 19.53
C SER A 84 10.18 4.12 18.32
N VAL A 85 8.98 4.52 17.86
CA VAL A 85 8.38 4.01 16.63
C VAL A 85 9.01 4.69 15.42
N LEU A 86 9.16 6.02 15.48
CA LEU A 86 9.76 6.77 14.37
C LEU A 86 11.24 6.46 14.17
N SER A 87 11.99 6.17 15.24
CA SER A 87 13.42 5.85 15.19
C SER A 87 13.68 4.61 14.32
N GLN A 88 12.84 3.59 14.43
CA GLN A 88 12.90 2.39 13.59
C GLN A 88 12.71 2.72 12.10
N CYS A 89 11.82 3.66 11.79
CA CYS A 89 11.56 4.08 10.41
C CYS A 89 12.69 4.98 9.87
N ILE A 90 13.13 5.98 10.63
CA ILE A 90 14.16 6.94 10.21
C ILE A 90 15.53 6.28 10.06
N ALA A 91 15.90 5.34 10.93
CA ALA A 91 17.15 4.60 10.77
C ALA A 91 17.18 3.79 9.45
N ARG A 92 16.03 3.28 8.98
CA ARG A 92 15.93 2.63 7.66
C ARG A 92 15.79 3.61 6.49
N ARG A 93 15.66 4.91 6.78
CA ARG A 93 15.36 5.99 5.83
C ARG A 93 16.24 7.20 6.12
N THR A 94 17.55 6.98 6.18
CA THR A 94 18.54 7.99 6.56
C THR A 94 18.60 9.20 5.64
N PHE A 95 17.96 9.13 4.46
CA PHE A 95 17.82 10.30 3.57
C PHE A 95 17.20 11.52 4.27
N ILE A 96 16.45 11.34 5.35
CA ILE A 96 15.90 12.44 6.16
C ILE A 96 17.02 13.38 6.63
N TYR A 97 18.23 12.88 6.88
CA TYR A 97 19.39 13.68 7.28
C TYR A 97 20.15 14.28 6.09
N ASN A 98 19.83 13.88 4.86
CA ASN A 98 20.37 14.49 3.65
C ASN A 98 19.56 15.72 3.21
N LEU A 99 18.35 15.91 3.76
CA LEU A 99 17.49 17.04 3.42
C LEU A 99 17.98 18.32 4.12
N PRO A 100 17.95 19.49 3.46
CA PRO A 100 18.00 20.77 4.16
C PRO A 100 16.87 20.87 5.19
N PHE A 101 17.12 21.51 6.34
CA PHE A 101 16.11 21.58 7.41
C PHE A 101 14.84 22.31 6.95
N ASN A 102 15.00 23.46 6.28
CA ASN A 102 13.87 24.21 5.70
C ASN A 102 13.03 23.39 4.71
N TRP A 103 13.66 22.51 3.93
CA TRP A 103 12.97 21.58 3.03
C TRP A 103 12.12 20.59 3.81
N LEU A 104 12.72 19.93 4.82
CA LEU A 104 12.04 18.98 5.69
C LEU A 104 10.85 19.63 6.39
N GLU A 105 11.09 20.79 7.01
CA GLU A 105 10.08 21.55 7.75
C GLU A 105 8.92 22.00 6.85
N SER A 106 9.22 22.64 5.71
CA SER A 106 8.18 23.12 4.79
C SER A 106 7.35 21.97 4.22
N SER A 107 8.00 20.84 3.90
CA SER A 107 7.31 19.67 3.38
C SER A 107 6.41 19.03 4.43
N LEU A 108 6.87 18.97 5.68
CA LEU A 108 6.08 18.45 6.80
C LEU A 108 4.92 19.39 7.16
N ASN A 109 5.13 20.72 7.14
CA ASN A 109 4.09 21.74 7.35
C ASN A 109 2.95 21.52 6.37
N VAL A 110 3.24 21.55 5.07
CA VAL A 110 2.21 21.40 4.03
C VAL A 110 1.44 20.09 4.18
N LEU A 111 2.09 18.97 4.52
CA LEU A 111 1.38 17.70 4.75
C LEU A 111 0.38 17.80 5.91
N LEU A 112 0.81 18.37 7.05
CA LEU A 112 -0.05 18.50 8.23
C LEU A 112 -1.16 19.54 8.00
N ASP A 113 -0.85 20.68 7.37
CA ASP A 113 -1.80 21.76 7.07
C ASP A 113 -2.88 21.27 6.08
N MET A 114 -2.51 20.39 5.15
CA MET A 114 -3.45 19.73 4.25
C MET A 114 -4.29 18.64 4.93
N GLY A 115 -4.00 18.29 6.20
CA GLY A 115 -4.74 17.29 6.97
C GLY A 115 -4.27 15.85 6.71
N VAL A 116 -3.04 15.63 6.22
CA VAL A 116 -2.49 14.28 6.11
C VAL A 116 -2.16 13.76 7.51
N ALA A 117 -2.84 12.67 7.89
CA ALA A 117 -2.67 12.09 9.23
C ALA A 117 -1.22 11.63 9.49
N GLY A 118 -0.73 11.85 10.72
CA GLY A 118 0.65 11.57 11.12
C GLY A 118 1.05 10.10 10.95
N ASP A 119 0.13 9.16 11.19
CA ASP A 119 0.35 7.73 10.98
C ASP A 119 0.58 7.38 9.49
N ARG A 120 -0.03 8.14 8.57
CA ARG A 120 0.18 7.98 7.13
C ARG A 120 1.55 8.51 6.72
N ILE A 121 1.96 9.67 7.25
CA ILE A 121 3.28 10.23 7.03
C ILE A 121 4.36 9.26 7.55
N LEU A 122 4.17 8.71 8.75
CA LEU A 122 5.07 7.71 9.34
C LEU A 122 5.28 6.48 8.44
N ARG A 123 4.21 5.97 7.83
CA ARG A 123 4.27 4.82 6.92
C ARG A 123 4.98 5.12 5.61
N ASP A 124 5.05 6.39 5.20
CA ASP A 124 5.62 6.80 3.92
C ASP A 124 6.43 8.09 4.00
N LEU A 125 7.52 8.06 4.77
CA LEU A 125 8.43 9.20 4.94
C LEU A 125 9.02 9.71 3.62
N TRP A 126 9.04 8.89 2.55
CA TRP A 126 9.60 9.27 1.24
C TRP A 126 8.92 10.49 0.63
N VAL A 127 7.68 10.80 1.04
CA VAL A 127 6.99 12.02 0.61
C VAL A 127 7.76 13.29 0.98
N LEU A 128 8.59 13.26 2.03
CA LEU A 128 9.39 14.41 2.48
C LEU A 128 10.53 14.75 1.51
N LYS A 129 10.81 13.90 0.50
CA LYS A 129 11.74 14.24 -0.59
C LYS A 129 11.14 15.20 -1.61
N TYR A 130 9.82 15.36 -1.64
CA TYR A 130 9.15 16.23 -2.60
C TYR A 130 9.15 17.66 -2.08
N HIS A 131 9.19 18.62 -3.01
CA HIS A 131 9.15 20.04 -2.65
C HIS A 131 7.76 20.40 -2.11
N HIS A 132 7.70 21.26 -1.10
CA HIS A 132 6.45 21.67 -0.44
C HIS A 132 5.39 22.19 -1.43
N LYS A 133 5.79 22.94 -2.48
CA LYS A 133 4.87 23.38 -3.55
C LYS A 133 4.25 22.21 -4.30
N THR A 134 5.06 21.21 -4.68
CA THR A 134 4.56 20.00 -5.36
C THR A 134 3.63 19.18 -4.47
N ILE A 135 3.94 19.08 -3.17
CA ILE A 135 3.05 18.43 -2.19
C ILE A 135 1.71 19.17 -2.18
N TYR A 136 1.74 20.50 -2.01
CA TYR A 136 0.55 21.33 -1.94
C TYR A 136 -0.30 21.23 -3.20
N GLU A 137 0.28 21.49 -4.37
CA GLU A 137 -0.43 21.50 -5.67
C GLU A 137 -1.12 20.16 -5.93
N ARG A 138 -0.41 19.04 -5.73
CA ARG A 138 -0.98 17.70 -5.95
C ARG A 138 -2.09 17.38 -4.96
N LEU A 139 -1.88 17.66 -3.68
CA LEU A 139 -2.89 17.39 -2.66
C LEU A 139 -4.12 18.31 -2.80
N GLN A 140 -3.91 19.57 -3.20
CA GLN A 140 -4.99 20.51 -3.46
C GLN A 140 -5.82 20.07 -4.67
N LYS A 141 -5.17 19.60 -5.75
CA LYS A 141 -5.85 18.99 -6.90
C LYS A 141 -6.76 17.83 -6.45
N VAL A 142 -6.28 16.95 -5.58
CA VAL A 142 -7.08 15.84 -5.03
C VAL A 142 -8.24 16.36 -4.17
N LYS A 143 -7.97 17.30 -3.27
CA LYS A 143 -8.97 17.87 -2.35
C LYS A 143 -10.11 18.56 -3.10
N ASN A 144 -9.81 19.27 -4.20
CA ASN A 144 -10.80 19.91 -5.06
C ASN A 144 -11.79 18.92 -5.72
N THR A 145 -11.48 17.62 -5.75
CA THR A 145 -12.39 16.58 -6.26
C THR A 145 -13.36 16.06 -5.21
N GLY A 146 -13.30 16.59 -3.97
CA GLY A 146 -14.10 16.14 -2.83
C GLY A 146 -13.52 14.92 -2.11
N ILE A 147 -12.24 14.59 -2.35
CA ILE A 147 -11.52 13.56 -1.60
C ILE A 147 -10.88 14.24 -0.38
N ASP A 148 -11.47 14.03 0.79
CA ASP A 148 -10.96 14.61 2.03
C ASP A 148 -9.79 13.80 2.62
N THR A 149 -9.75 12.51 2.29
CA THR A 149 -8.82 11.55 2.89
C THR A 149 -7.50 11.51 2.12
N LEU A 150 -6.61 12.46 2.43
CA LEU A 150 -5.32 12.62 1.73
C LEU A 150 -4.24 11.66 2.22
N ASN A 151 -3.38 11.21 1.31
CA ASN A 151 -2.33 10.23 1.59
C ASN A 151 -1.00 10.58 0.90
N PRO A 152 0.15 10.27 1.52
CA PRO A 152 1.47 10.53 0.93
C PRO A 152 1.70 9.94 -0.46
N TRP A 153 1.16 8.76 -0.75
CA TRP A 153 1.31 8.11 -2.07
C TRP A 153 0.72 8.96 -3.21
N MET A 154 -0.28 9.82 -2.93
CA MET A 154 -0.90 10.70 -3.92
C MET A 154 0.10 11.74 -4.46
N VAL A 155 1.06 12.14 -3.64
CA VAL A 155 2.17 13.02 -4.04
C VAL A 155 3.19 12.26 -4.89
N ARG A 156 3.47 11.00 -4.53
CA ARG A 156 4.59 10.23 -5.11
C ARG A 156 4.27 9.50 -6.41
N CYS A 157 3.00 9.14 -6.63
CA CYS A 157 2.58 8.38 -7.80
C CYS A 157 2.62 9.22 -9.08
N SER A 158 2.59 8.55 -10.24
CA SER A 158 2.43 9.22 -11.53
C SER A 158 1.07 9.92 -11.63
N GLU A 159 0.94 10.87 -12.57
CA GLU A 159 -0.35 11.50 -12.87
C GLU A 159 -1.41 10.48 -13.27
N ASP A 160 -1.07 9.46 -14.07
CA ASP A 160 -2.03 8.43 -14.50
C ASP A 160 -2.62 7.66 -13.32
N ILE A 161 -1.78 7.28 -12.34
CA ILE A 161 -2.24 6.58 -11.13
C ILE A 161 -3.13 7.50 -10.29
N LEU A 162 -2.75 8.77 -10.15
CA LEU A 162 -3.51 9.75 -9.39
C LEU A 162 -4.89 10.00 -10.03
N ASN A 163 -4.90 10.30 -11.34
CA ASN A 163 -6.11 10.56 -12.12
C ASN A 163 -7.03 9.33 -12.11
N ARG A 164 -6.48 8.12 -12.24
CA ARG A 164 -7.28 6.90 -12.15
C ARG A 164 -7.90 6.73 -10.77
N SER A 165 -7.19 7.05 -9.69
CA SER A 165 -7.76 7.01 -8.34
C SER A 165 -8.87 8.02 -8.13
N ILE A 166 -8.70 9.25 -8.64
CA ILE A 166 -9.73 10.30 -8.62
C ILE A 166 -10.97 9.83 -9.38
N GLN A 167 -10.78 9.31 -10.59
CA GLN A 167 -11.86 8.79 -11.42
C GLN A 167 -12.63 7.68 -10.70
N ILE A 168 -11.94 6.70 -10.10
CA ILE A 168 -12.59 5.62 -9.34
C ILE A 168 -13.39 6.18 -8.15
N PHE A 169 -12.88 7.20 -7.47
CA PHE A 169 -13.61 7.84 -6.38
C PHE A 169 -14.88 8.53 -6.87
N GLN A 170 -14.79 9.31 -7.95
CA GLN A 170 -15.93 10.02 -8.54
C GLN A 170 -16.98 9.04 -9.07
N GLU A 171 -16.56 7.98 -9.78
CA GLU A 171 -17.44 6.90 -10.22
C GLU A 171 -18.10 6.23 -9.01
N THR A 172 -17.34 5.90 -7.95
CA THR A 172 -17.90 5.30 -6.73
C THR A 172 -18.95 6.22 -6.09
N LYS A 173 -18.66 7.52 -5.99
CA LYS A 173 -19.59 8.51 -5.44
C LYS A 173 -20.88 8.59 -6.28
N SER A 174 -20.76 8.59 -7.60
CA SER A 174 -21.90 8.59 -8.53
C SER A 174 -22.74 7.30 -8.40
N ILE A 175 -22.10 6.14 -8.27
CA ILE A 175 -22.77 4.84 -8.13
C ILE A 175 -23.50 4.71 -6.81
N LEU A 176 -22.87 5.12 -5.72
CA LEU A 176 -23.44 4.96 -4.38
C LEU A 176 -24.48 6.04 -4.06
N GLY A 177 -24.39 7.21 -4.71
CA GLY A 177 -25.30 8.33 -4.49
C GLY A 177 -25.48 8.64 -3.00
N ASP A 178 -26.73 8.85 -2.60
CA ASP A 178 -27.09 9.17 -1.21
C ASP A 178 -26.99 7.96 -0.26
N ASN A 179 -27.03 6.74 -0.79
CA ASN A 179 -26.98 5.53 0.01
C ASN A 179 -25.61 5.35 0.70
N LYS A 180 -24.54 5.93 0.13
CA LYS A 180 -23.13 5.85 0.59
C LYS A 180 -22.63 4.42 0.87
N SER A 181 -23.37 3.39 0.46
CA SER A 181 -23.19 2.00 0.90
C SER A 181 -23.29 1.05 -0.28
N THR A 182 -22.22 0.29 -0.52
CA THR A 182 -22.20 -0.75 -1.56
C THR A 182 -23.24 -1.84 -1.31
N LYS A 183 -23.56 -2.12 -0.04
CA LYS A 183 -24.64 -3.04 0.36
C LYS A 183 -25.98 -2.57 -0.15
N MET A 184 -26.31 -1.30 0.10
CA MET A 184 -27.60 -0.73 -0.31
C MET A 184 -27.69 -0.58 -1.83
N TYR A 185 -26.58 -0.21 -2.48
CA TYR A 185 -26.49 -0.23 -3.94
C TYR A 185 -26.80 -1.61 -4.51
N LEU A 186 -26.19 -2.67 -3.96
CA LEU A 186 -26.43 -4.06 -4.41
C LEU A 186 -27.87 -4.50 -4.17
N ALA A 187 -28.44 -4.22 -3.00
CA ALA A 187 -29.82 -4.53 -2.66
C ALA A 187 -30.79 -3.93 -3.69
N ASN A 188 -30.64 -2.63 -3.96
CA ASN A 188 -31.46 -1.92 -4.94
C ASN A 188 -31.24 -2.44 -6.37
N ARG A 189 -29.99 -2.69 -6.77
CA ARG A 189 -29.64 -3.10 -8.13
C ARG A 189 -30.09 -4.52 -8.45
N LEU A 190 -30.10 -5.41 -7.46
CA LEU A 190 -30.55 -6.79 -7.59
C LEU A 190 -32.04 -6.97 -7.23
N ASN A 191 -32.73 -5.92 -6.79
CA ASN A 191 -34.10 -5.95 -6.30
C ASN A 191 -34.32 -6.97 -5.16
N ILE A 192 -33.41 -6.98 -4.19
CA ILE A 192 -33.44 -7.89 -3.03
C ILE A 192 -33.20 -7.11 -1.74
N SER A 193 -33.58 -7.70 -0.60
CA SER A 193 -33.46 -7.02 0.68
C SER A 193 -31.99 -6.91 1.15
N PRO A 194 -31.64 -5.89 1.95
CA PRO A 194 -30.28 -5.75 2.51
C PRO A 194 -29.86 -6.94 3.40
N GLU A 195 -30.79 -7.68 3.98
CA GLU A 195 -30.53 -8.89 4.78
C GLU A 195 -29.99 -10.02 3.90
N ILE A 196 -30.55 -10.20 2.70
CA ILE A 196 -30.07 -11.19 1.71
C ILE A 196 -28.64 -10.83 1.27
N ILE A 197 -28.33 -9.53 1.11
CA ILE A 197 -26.96 -9.09 0.82
C ILE A 197 -26.00 -9.43 1.96
N GLU A 198 -26.43 -9.33 3.22
CA GLU A 198 -25.59 -9.71 4.36
C GLU A 198 -25.28 -11.21 4.34
N ASP A 199 -26.27 -12.04 3.99
CA ASP A 199 -26.05 -13.48 3.80
C ASP A 199 -25.14 -13.78 2.62
N MET A 200 -25.23 -13.02 1.53
CA MET A 200 -24.27 -13.11 0.41
C MET A 200 -22.85 -12.76 0.88
N TYR A 201 -22.67 -11.75 1.74
CA TYR A 201 -21.37 -11.41 2.31
C TYR A 201 -20.83 -12.51 3.23
N ARG A 202 -21.68 -13.18 4.01
CA ARG A 202 -21.25 -14.33 4.83
C ARG A 202 -20.77 -15.49 3.96
N LYS A 203 -21.48 -15.79 2.86
CA LYS A 203 -21.13 -16.85 1.90
C LYS A 203 -19.93 -16.49 1.02
N VAL A 204 -19.77 -15.20 0.69
CA VAL A 204 -18.71 -14.67 -0.17
C VAL A 204 -18.09 -13.41 0.46
N PRO A 205 -17.20 -13.56 1.47
CA PRO A 205 -16.65 -12.41 2.22
C PRO A 205 -15.92 -11.39 1.35
N ALA A 206 -15.27 -11.84 0.27
CA ALA A 206 -14.58 -10.97 -0.68
C ALA A 206 -15.51 -9.94 -1.35
N LEU A 207 -16.82 -10.22 -1.46
CA LEU A 207 -17.78 -9.31 -2.06
C LEU A 207 -17.94 -8.03 -1.22
N LYS A 208 -17.87 -8.14 0.11
CA LYS A 208 -17.98 -7.01 1.05
C LYS A 208 -16.90 -5.96 0.84
N THR A 209 -15.71 -6.38 0.42
CA THR A 209 -14.56 -5.49 0.18
C THR A 209 -14.40 -5.10 -1.30
N THR A 210 -15.24 -5.63 -2.20
CA THR A 210 -15.13 -5.34 -3.63
C THR A 210 -15.64 -3.93 -3.92
N ARG A 211 -14.87 -3.17 -4.71
CA ARG A 211 -15.20 -1.78 -5.06
C ARG A 211 -16.53 -1.69 -5.82
N ALA A 212 -17.36 -0.71 -5.48
CA ALA A 212 -18.66 -0.48 -6.12
C ALA A 212 -18.57 -0.37 -7.65
N VAL A 213 -17.56 0.34 -8.18
CA VAL A 213 -17.32 0.43 -9.63
C VAL A 213 -17.13 -0.93 -10.29
N LYS A 214 -16.33 -1.81 -9.68
CA LYS A 214 -16.10 -3.16 -10.22
C LYS A 214 -17.40 -3.96 -10.19
N VAL A 215 -18.13 -3.90 -9.09
CA VAL A 215 -19.41 -4.59 -8.94
C VAL A 215 -20.41 -4.11 -9.99
N LYS A 216 -20.58 -2.79 -10.17
CA LYS A 216 -21.46 -2.21 -11.19
C LYS A 216 -21.09 -2.71 -12.58
N ASN A 217 -19.85 -2.48 -13.01
CA ASN A 217 -19.42 -2.82 -14.37
C ASN A 217 -19.57 -4.31 -14.65
N PHE A 218 -19.38 -5.15 -13.63
CA PHE A 218 -19.53 -6.58 -13.80
C PHE A 218 -21.00 -7.02 -13.81
N LEU A 219 -21.86 -6.40 -13.00
CA LEU A 219 -23.30 -6.61 -13.06
C LEU A 219 -23.86 -6.23 -14.43
N ASP A 220 -23.52 -5.03 -14.92
CA ASP A 220 -23.96 -4.54 -16.23
C ASP A 220 -23.52 -5.51 -17.34
N PHE A 221 -22.26 -5.97 -17.30
CA PHE A 221 -21.78 -7.01 -18.22
C PHE A 221 -22.59 -8.30 -18.14
N LEU A 222 -22.88 -8.84 -16.95
CA LEU A 222 -23.63 -10.08 -16.83
C LEU A 222 -25.07 -9.94 -17.37
N LEU A 223 -25.72 -8.81 -17.11
CA LEU A 223 -27.04 -8.50 -17.64
C LEU A 223 -27.02 -8.38 -19.18
N GLU A 224 -26.02 -7.71 -19.75
CA GLU A 224 -25.81 -7.64 -21.20
C GLU A 224 -25.56 -9.01 -21.84
N GLN A 225 -24.97 -9.97 -21.10
CA GLN A 225 -24.80 -11.34 -21.55
C GLN A 225 -26.08 -12.20 -21.42
N GLY A 226 -27.19 -11.62 -20.94
CA GLY A 226 -28.50 -12.26 -20.83
C GLY A 226 -28.75 -13.01 -19.53
N PHE A 227 -27.89 -12.87 -18.51
CA PHE A 227 -28.12 -13.49 -17.20
C PHE A 227 -29.20 -12.73 -16.41
N SER A 228 -30.10 -13.45 -15.75
CA SER A 228 -31.14 -12.84 -14.92
C SER A 228 -30.58 -12.37 -13.57
N LEU A 229 -31.31 -11.49 -12.88
CA LEU A 229 -30.98 -11.09 -11.51
C LEU A 229 -30.98 -12.28 -10.54
N GLU A 230 -31.86 -13.26 -10.78
CA GLU A 230 -31.96 -14.48 -9.98
C GLU A 230 -30.72 -15.37 -10.15
N ASP A 231 -30.23 -15.54 -11.40
CA ASP A 231 -28.99 -16.26 -11.69
C ASP A 231 -27.81 -15.66 -10.94
N ILE A 232 -27.68 -14.33 -11.01
CA ILE A 232 -26.58 -13.59 -10.39
C ILE A 232 -26.65 -13.67 -8.87
N THR A 233 -27.85 -13.48 -8.29
CA THR A 233 -28.08 -13.51 -6.84
C THR A 233 -27.77 -14.89 -6.27
N SER A 234 -28.25 -15.95 -6.93
CA SER A 234 -28.00 -17.32 -6.49
C SER A 234 -26.50 -17.67 -6.56
N LYS A 235 -25.75 -17.08 -7.51
CA LYS A 235 -24.32 -17.36 -7.75
C LYS A 235 -23.42 -16.15 -7.48
N ALA A 236 -23.63 -15.45 -6.37
CA ALA A 236 -22.93 -14.22 -5.96
C ALA A 236 -21.38 -14.24 -6.08
N ARG A 237 -20.75 -15.42 -5.99
CA ARG A 237 -19.29 -15.59 -6.16
C ARG A 237 -18.80 -15.01 -7.49
N ILE A 238 -19.64 -15.03 -8.55
CA ILE A 238 -19.31 -14.47 -9.85
C ILE A 238 -18.86 -13.01 -9.76
N LEU A 239 -19.50 -12.20 -8.90
CA LEU A 239 -19.23 -10.77 -8.75
C LEU A 239 -17.85 -10.46 -8.17
N THR A 240 -17.20 -11.46 -7.58
CA THR A 240 -15.83 -11.34 -7.04
C THR A 240 -14.75 -11.81 -8.01
N ALA A 241 -15.14 -12.51 -9.09
CA ALA A 241 -14.21 -13.03 -10.09
C ALA A 241 -13.55 -11.91 -10.92
N SER A 242 -12.64 -12.32 -11.81
CA SER A 242 -12.09 -11.46 -12.85
C SER A 242 -13.05 -11.41 -14.03
N GLN A 243 -13.52 -10.21 -14.39
CA GLN A 243 -14.41 -10.02 -15.54
C GLN A 243 -13.77 -10.52 -16.85
N ASN A 244 -12.48 -10.25 -17.06
CA ASN A 244 -11.76 -10.75 -18.25
C ASN A 244 -11.75 -12.28 -18.32
N THR A 245 -11.51 -12.94 -17.18
CA THR A 245 -11.53 -14.41 -17.11
C THR A 245 -12.93 -14.94 -17.40
N VAL A 246 -13.97 -14.32 -16.85
CA VAL A 246 -15.35 -14.73 -17.09
C VAL A 246 -15.75 -14.52 -18.55
N LYS A 247 -15.37 -13.39 -19.17
CA LYS A 247 -15.57 -13.12 -20.60
C LYS A 247 -14.92 -14.20 -21.47
N GLN A 248 -13.64 -14.49 -21.28
CA GLN A 248 -12.91 -15.53 -22.02
C GLN A 248 -13.56 -16.91 -21.87
N ARG A 249 -14.01 -17.25 -20.66
CA ARG A 249 -14.68 -18.53 -20.39
C ARG A 249 -16.05 -18.62 -21.04
N LEU A 250 -16.79 -17.51 -21.05
CA LEU A 250 -18.10 -17.43 -21.70
C LEU A 250 -17.97 -17.61 -23.20
N GLU A 251 -17.03 -16.90 -23.84
CA GLU A 251 -16.70 -17.03 -25.27
C GLU A 251 -16.34 -18.49 -25.60
N LYS A 252 -15.39 -19.09 -24.86
CA LYS A 252 -15.00 -20.49 -25.09
C LYS A 252 -16.15 -21.49 -24.94
N LEU A 253 -17.07 -21.30 -24.00
CA LEU A 253 -18.23 -22.20 -23.86
C LEU A 253 -19.22 -22.02 -25.02
N ARG A 254 -19.43 -20.78 -25.50
CA ARG A 254 -20.28 -20.51 -26.67
C ARG A 254 -19.69 -21.09 -27.95
N ASP A 255 -18.37 -21.02 -28.12
CA ASP A 255 -17.66 -21.65 -29.25
C ASP A 255 -17.80 -23.19 -29.24
N LEU A 256 -18.07 -23.78 -28.07
CA LEU A 256 -18.40 -25.20 -27.92
C LEU A 256 -19.90 -25.50 -28.11
N GLY A 257 -20.69 -24.53 -28.58
CA GLY A 257 -22.12 -24.69 -28.84
C GLY A 257 -23.04 -24.54 -27.63
N LEU A 258 -22.53 -24.09 -26.46
CA LEU A 258 -23.37 -23.88 -25.29
C LEU A 258 -24.02 -22.50 -25.32
N HIS A 259 -25.33 -22.49 -25.53
CA HIS A 259 -26.15 -21.27 -25.46
C HIS A 259 -26.67 -20.99 -24.05
N THR A 260 -26.85 -22.03 -23.23
CA THR A 260 -27.30 -21.90 -21.82
C THR A 260 -26.15 -22.24 -20.88
N ILE A 261 -25.56 -21.23 -20.23
CA ILE A 261 -24.35 -21.38 -19.42
C ILE A 261 -24.66 -21.14 -17.94
N ASN A 262 -24.25 -22.07 -17.07
CA ASN A 262 -24.38 -21.89 -15.62
C ASN A 262 -23.21 -21.03 -15.07
N LEU A 263 -23.52 -19.94 -14.36
CA LEU A 263 -22.52 -19.02 -13.78
C LEU A 263 -21.51 -19.70 -12.84
N ASN A 264 -21.86 -20.80 -12.18
CA ASN A 264 -20.92 -21.56 -11.36
C ASN A 264 -19.75 -22.15 -12.16
N VAL A 265 -19.99 -22.54 -13.42
CA VAL A 265 -18.95 -23.08 -14.29
C VAL A 265 -17.89 -22.01 -14.56
N LEU A 266 -18.32 -20.78 -14.79
CA LEU A 266 -17.44 -19.62 -15.04
C LEU A 266 -16.56 -19.28 -13.83
N CYS A 267 -16.93 -19.72 -12.63
CA CYS A 267 -16.19 -19.50 -11.38
C CYS A 267 -15.26 -20.66 -10.97
N ARG A 268 -15.17 -21.74 -11.75
CA ARG A 268 -14.36 -22.92 -11.40
C ARG A 268 -12.86 -22.64 -11.38
N SER A 269 -12.09 -23.51 -10.73
CA SER A 269 -10.62 -23.47 -10.83
C SER A 269 -10.18 -23.62 -12.30
N ARG A 270 -8.96 -23.20 -12.65
CA ARG A 270 -8.46 -23.35 -14.03
C ARG A 270 -8.47 -24.82 -14.48
N LYS A 271 -8.11 -25.74 -13.57
CA LYS A 271 -8.09 -27.19 -13.83
C LYS A 271 -9.50 -27.72 -14.07
N ASP A 272 -10.46 -27.37 -13.23
CA ASP A 272 -11.83 -27.90 -13.34
C ASP A 272 -12.61 -27.29 -14.50
N PHE A 273 -12.32 -26.03 -14.84
CA PHE A 273 -12.88 -25.43 -16.06
C PHE A 273 -12.36 -26.12 -17.32
N LYS A 274 -11.05 -26.41 -17.38
CA LYS A 274 -10.45 -27.15 -18.52
C LYS A 274 -11.09 -28.53 -18.69
N LYS A 275 -11.17 -29.31 -17.60
CA LYS A 275 -11.82 -30.63 -17.60
C LYS A 275 -13.28 -30.57 -18.07
N TYR A 276 -14.00 -29.53 -17.67
CA TYR A 276 -15.38 -29.33 -18.10
C TYR A 276 -15.46 -29.10 -19.61
N CYS A 277 -14.63 -28.23 -20.17
CA CYS A 277 -14.57 -28.03 -21.62
C CYS A 277 -14.20 -29.32 -22.38
N GLU A 278 -13.20 -30.07 -21.89
CA GLU A 278 -12.79 -31.36 -22.49
C GLU A 278 -13.93 -32.38 -22.50
N SER A 279 -14.75 -32.42 -21.44
CA SER A 279 -15.92 -33.31 -21.39
C SER A 279 -16.99 -32.96 -22.42
N ILE A 280 -17.19 -31.67 -22.71
CA ILE A 280 -18.13 -31.20 -23.73
C ILE A 280 -17.59 -31.55 -25.12
N GLU A 281 -16.32 -31.27 -25.40
CA GLU A 281 -15.67 -31.57 -26.67
C GLU A 281 -15.71 -33.07 -27.00
N THR A 282 -15.67 -33.94 -26.00
CA THR A 282 -15.80 -35.40 -26.17
C THR A 282 -17.23 -35.78 -26.56
N ILE A 283 -18.23 -35.24 -25.87
CA ILE A 283 -19.66 -35.49 -26.16
C ILE A 283 -20.04 -35.01 -27.56
N THR A 284 -19.58 -33.83 -27.97
CA THR A 284 -19.89 -33.28 -29.31
C THR A 284 -19.29 -34.13 -30.43
N LYS A 285 -18.12 -34.74 -30.21
CA LYS A 285 -17.48 -35.65 -31.18
C LYS A 285 -18.17 -37.01 -31.29
N GLU A 286 -18.79 -37.50 -30.22
CA GLU A 286 -19.54 -38.76 -30.24
C GLU A 286 -20.92 -38.63 -30.91
N GLN A 287 -21.40 -37.40 -31.12
CA GLN A 287 -22.69 -37.08 -31.75
C GLN A 287 -22.57 -36.61 -33.21
N SER A 288 -21.34 -36.49 -33.74
CA SER A 288 -21.03 -36.10 -35.13
C SER A 288 -20.60 -37.30 -35.95
#